data_AF-A0A816B823-F1
#
_entry.id   AF-A0A816B823-F1
#
_cell.length_a   1.000
_cell.length_b   1.000
_cell.length_c   1.000
_cell.angle_alpha   90.00
_cell.angle_beta   90.00
_cell.angle_gamma   90.00
#
_symmetry.space_group_name_H-M   'P 1'
#
loop_
_entity.id
_entity.type
_entity.pdbx_description
1 polymer ?
#
loop_
_entity_poly.entity_id
_entity_poly.type
_entity_poly.pdbx_seq_one_letter_code
_entity_poly.pdbx_strand_id
1 'polypeptide(L)'
;CKNNRSARDAPKVVEDLINKALKQGYMIGPFVEPPFDTYRISPIGVAYGKYNRKPRLIVDLSAPYNNPSHPSINSLIDKEEFSLSYVRCDDALQIVNSLGINTSMVKTDIVDAFKIIPVKPEL
;
A
#
# COMPACT_ATOMS: atom_id res chain seq x y z
N CYS A 1 -2.86 15.51 13.24
CA CYS A 1 -2.37 15.00 11.94
C CYS A 1 -3.21 15.63 10.82
N LYS A 2 -2.60 16.34 9.86
CA LYS A 2 -3.33 17.05 8.79
C LYS A 2 -3.12 16.35 7.46
N ASN A 3 -4.20 16.08 6.72
CA ASN A 3 -4.11 15.45 5.40
C ASN A 3 -3.30 16.26 4.40
N ASN A 4 -2.64 15.53 3.49
CA ASN A 4 -1.85 16.11 2.42
C ASN A 4 -2.72 17.00 1.54
N ARG A 5 -2.12 18.03 0.95
CA ARG A 5 -2.84 18.99 0.10
C ARG A 5 -3.62 18.28 -1.01
N SER A 6 -3.06 17.24 -1.63
CA SER A 6 -3.74 16.49 -2.69
C SER A 6 -5.06 15.83 -2.27
N ALA A 7 -5.20 15.43 -1.01
CA ALA A 7 -6.47 14.92 -0.49
C ALA A 7 -7.47 16.05 -0.19
N ARG A 8 -6.98 17.17 0.37
CA ARG A 8 -7.82 18.34 0.68
C ARG A 8 -8.36 19.03 -0.58
N ASP A 9 -7.58 19.03 -1.65
CA ASP A 9 -7.95 19.62 -2.93
C ASP A 9 -8.93 18.72 -3.73
N ALA A 10 -9.12 17.46 -3.33
CA ALA A 10 -9.98 16.49 -4.03
C ALA A 10 -10.85 15.64 -3.07
N PRO A 11 -11.71 16.26 -2.24
CA PRO A 11 -12.45 15.56 -1.19
C PRO A 11 -13.40 14.49 -1.73
N LYS A 12 -14.04 14.73 -2.87
CA LYS A 12 -14.96 13.75 -3.48
C LYS A 12 -14.23 12.48 -3.94
N VAL A 13 -13.04 12.65 -4.53
CA VAL A 13 -12.19 11.53 -4.96
C VAL A 13 -11.77 10.69 -3.76
N VAL A 14 -11.43 11.34 -2.64
CA VAL A 14 -11.11 10.65 -1.38
C VAL A 14 -12.29 9.82 -0.89
N GLU A 15 -13.48 10.42 -0.82
CA GLU A 15 -14.71 9.76 -0.39
C GLU A 15 -15.01 8.52 -1.25
N ASP A 16 -14.95 8.66 -2.58
CA ASP A 16 -15.22 7.55 -3.51
C ASP A 16 -14.21 6.40 -3.36
N LEU A 17 -12.92 6.73 -3.14
CA LEU A 17 -11.87 5.74 -2.93
C LEU A 17 -12.03 4.99 -1.60
N ILE A 18 -12.42 5.70 -0.53
CA ILE A 18 -12.71 5.10 0.78
C ILE A 18 -13.91 4.16 0.66
N ASN A 19 -15.03 4.64 0.09
CA ASN A 19 -16.24 3.83 -0.10
C ASN A 19 -15.98 2.58 -0.93
N LYS A 20 -15.17 2.70 -1.98
CA LYS A 20 -14.76 1.54 -2.78
C LYS A 20 -13.98 0.52 -1.96
N ALA A 21 -13.01 0.96 -1.17
CA ALA A 21 -12.21 0.06 -0.34
C ALA A 21 -13.02 -0.60 0.78
N LEU A 22 -13.98 0.12 1.38
CA LEU A 22 -14.95 -0.45 2.34
C LEU A 22 -15.79 -1.54 1.68
N LYS A 23 -16.35 -1.27 0.49
CA LYS A 23 -17.14 -2.25 -0.28
C LYS A 23 -16.33 -3.50 -0.65
N GLN A 24 -15.02 -3.34 -0.88
CA GLN A 24 -14.11 -4.45 -1.17
C GLN A 24 -13.62 -5.20 0.08
N GLY A 25 -13.96 -4.72 1.29
CA GLY A 25 -13.49 -5.31 2.54
C GLY A 25 -12.01 -5.03 2.84
N TYR A 26 -11.39 -4.09 2.13
CA TYR A 26 -9.97 -3.74 2.31
C TYR A 26 -9.71 -2.73 3.44
N MET A 27 -10.78 -2.12 3.96
CA MET A 27 -10.72 -1.20 5.09
C MET A 27 -11.93 -1.42 6.01
N ILE A 28 -11.75 -1.08 7.28
CA ILE A 28 -12.81 -1.03 8.29
C ILE A 28 -12.95 0.41 8.80
N GLY A 29 -14.15 0.77 9.26
CA GLY A 29 -14.52 2.15 9.61
C GLY A 29 -15.37 2.83 8.52
N PRO A 30 -15.34 4.17 8.39
CA PRO A 30 -14.69 5.13 9.29
C PRO A 30 -15.28 5.03 10.71
N PHE A 31 -14.43 5.21 11.73
CA PHE A 31 -14.84 5.16 13.12
C PHE A 31 -15.11 6.57 13.64
N VAL A 32 -16.18 6.71 14.45
CA VAL A 32 -16.52 7.98 15.13
C VAL A 32 -15.54 8.25 16.28
N GLU A 33 -15.08 7.19 16.93
CA GLU A 33 -14.12 7.20 18.03
C GLU A 33 -12.94 6.25 17.70
N PRO A 34 -11.77 6.43 18.34
CA PRO A 34 -10.63 5.55 18.11
C PRO A 34 -10.99 4.07 18.39
N PRO A 35 -10.71 3.14 17.45
CA PRO A 35 -11.12 1.74 17.60
C PRO A 35 -10.26 0.94 18.60
N PHE A 36 -9.14 1.49 19.06
CA PHE A 36 -8.18 0.85 19.96
C PHE A 36 -7.65 1.86 20.97
N ASP A 37 -7.24 1.40 22.16
CA ASP A 37 -6.61 2.24 23.19
C ASP A 37 -5.30 2.86 22.69
N THR A 38 -4.50 2.05 21.98
CA THR A 38 -3.29 2.49 21.28
C THR A 38 -3.57 2.51 19.79
N TYR A 39 -3.51 3.70 19.20
CA TYR A 39 -3.74 3.87 17.77
C TYR A 39 -2.82 4.95 17.20
N ARG A 40 -2.68 4.95 15.88
CA ARG A 40 -1.91 5.96 15.16
C ARG A 40 -2.69 6.51 13.99
N ILE A 41 -2.58 7.82 13.78
CA ILE A 41 -3.21 8.52 12.66
C ILE A 41 -2.14 8.98 11.67
N SER A 42 -2.16 8.42 10.47
CA SER A 42 -1.36 8.87 9.34
C SER A 42 -2.19 9.76 8.42
N PRO A 43 -1.59 10.82 7.82
CA PRO A 43 -2.29 11.65 6.87
C PRO A 43 -2.52 10.89 5.57
N ILE A 44 -3.61 11.21 4.89
CA ILE A 44 -3.91 10.67 3.57
C ILE A 44 -3.61 11.68 2.46
N GLY A 45 -3.31 11.15 1.28
CA GLY A 45 -3.11 11.88 0.04
C GLY A 45 -3.80 11.19 -1.13
N VAL A 46 -3.91 11.90 -2.25
CA VAL A 46 -4.32 11.34 -3.53
C VAL A 46 -3.15 11.43 -4.51
N ALA A 47 -2.89 10.33 -5.22
CA ALA A 47 -1.93 10.27 -6.31
C ALA A 47 -2.61 9.80 -7.59
N TYR A 48 -2.16 10.28 -8.75
CA TYR A 48 -2.73 9.90 -10.05
C TYR A 48 -1.73 9.02 -10.82
N GLY A 49 -2.20 7.88 -11.32
CA GLY A 49 -1.37 6.99 -12.14
C GLY A 49 -0.86 7.70 -13.40
N LYS A 50 0.43 7.53 -13.71
CA LYS A 50 1.11 8.21 -14.84
C LYS A 50 0.41 8.02 -16.19
N TYR A 51 -0.12 6.82 -16.46
CA TYR A 51 -0.67 6.47 -17.77
C TYR A 51 -2.21 6.49 -17.81
N ASN A 52 -2.87 5.93 -16.79
CA ASN A 52 -4.33 5.78 -16.77
C ASN A 52 -5.04 6.92 -16.02
N ARG A 53 -4.29 7.83 -15.39
CA ARG A 53 -4.78 8.91 -14.51
C ARG A 53 -5.78 8.43 -13.44
N LYS A 54 -5.78 7.14 -13.11
CA LYS A 54 -6.66 6.61 -12.06
C LYS A 54 -6.16 7.11 -10.71
N PRO A 55 -7.03 7.71 -9.88
CA PRO A 55 -6.64 8.19 -8.57
C PRO A 55 -6.41 7.00 -7.63
N ARG A 56 -5.45 7.15 -6.72
CA ARG A 56 -5.11 6.20 -5.67
C ARG A 56 -5.04 6.92 -4.35
N LEU A 57 -5.67 6.35 -3.33
CA LEU A 57 -5.56 6.80 -1.96
C LEU A 57 -4.20 6.36 -1.44
N ILE A 58 -3.43 7.29 -0.88
CA ILE A 58 -2.12 7.04 -0.30
C ILE A 58 -2.22 7.33 1.19
N VAL A 59 -1.86 6.35 2.01
CA VAL A 59 -1.65 6.55 3.45
C VAL A 59 -0.18 6.87 3.65
N ASP A 60 0.12 8.05 4.18
CA ASP A 60 1.48 8.49 4.40
C ASP A 60 2.05 7.90 5.70
N LEU A 61 2.66 6.72 5.57
CA LEU A 61 3.30 6.00 6.67
C LEU A 61 4.69 6.56 7.02
N SER A 62 5.19 7.51 6.24
CA SER A 62 6.43 8.24 6.51
C SER A 62 6.21 9.50 7.35
N ALA A 63 4.95 9.90 7.56
CA ALA A 63 4.61 10.98 8.48
C ALA A 63 4.61 10.51 9.96
N PRO A 64 4.97 11.40 10.90
CA PRO A 64 5.52 12.73 10.68
C PRO A 64 6.98 12.68 10.20
N TYR A 65 7.35 13.59 9.31
CA TYR A 65 8.70 13.71 8.82
C TYR A 65 9.59 14.38 9.86
N ASN A 66 10.78 13.82 10.10
CA ASN A 66 11.82 14.39 10.97
C ASN A 66 11.35 14.74 12.40
N ASN A 67 10.48 13.92 13.01
CA ASN A 67 10.07 14.09 14.39
C ASN A 67 10.75 13.03 15.29
N PRO A 68 11.79 13.39 16.07
CA PRO A 68 12.52 12.45 16.91
C PRO A 68 11.67 11.83 18.03
N SER A 69 10.67 12.56 18.52
CA SER A 69 9.77 12.10 19.60
C SER A 69 8.66 11.18 19.08
N HIS A 70 8.37 11.22 17.78
CA HIS A 70 7.32 10.42 17.14
C HIS A 70 7.82 9.85 15.82
N PRO A 71 8.64 8.79 15.84
CA PRO A 71 9.17 8.16 14.63
C PRO A 71 8.03 7.68 13.74
N SER A 72 8.17 7.81 12.41
CA SER A 72 7.20 7.33 11.41
C SER A 72 6.97 5.82 11.49
N ILE A 73 5.86 5.29 10.94
CA ILE A 73 5.65 3.84 10.89
C ILE A 73 6.77 3.15 10.10
N ASN A 74 7.13 3.72 8.94
CA ASN A 74 8.17 3.14 8.10
C ASN A 74 9.55 3.12 8.78
N SER A 75 9.85 4.06 9.67
CA SER A 75 11.13 4.07 10.42
C SER A 75 11.18 3.05 11.56
N LEU A 76 10.03 2.47 11.94
CA LEU A 76 9.94 1.45 12.98
C LEU A 76 10.07 0.02 12.42
N ILE A 77 10.02 -0.15 11.10
CA ILE A 77 10.16 -1.45 10.45
C ILE A 77 11.65 -1.81 10.38
N ASP A 78 12.03 -2.92 10.99
CA ASP A 78 13.38 -3.46 10.90
C ASP A 78 13.67 -3.88 9.45
N LYS A 79 14.72 -3.30 8.87
CA LYS A 79 15.09 -3.54 7.48
C LYS A 79 15.83 -4.87 7.30
N GLU A 80 16.41 -5.42 8.35
CA GLU A 80 17.08 -6.72 8.31
C GLU A 80 16.03 -7.84 8.33
N GLU A 81 15.07 -7.76 9.25
CA GLU A 81 13.98 -8.73 9.39
C GLU A 81 12.96 -8.66 8.23
N PHE A 82 12.63 -7.45 7.76
CA PHE A 82 11.65 -7.22 6.69
C PHE A 82 12.31 -6.74 5.40
N SER A 83 13.44 -7.35 5.03
CA SER A 83 14.12 -7.05 3.77
C SER A 83 13.30 -7.48 2.55
N LEU A 84 13.34 -6.66 1.50
CA LEU A 84 12.64 -6.92 0.24
C LEU A 84 13.61 -7.42 -0.82
N SER A 85 13.42 -8.67 -1.28
CA SER A 85 14.14 -9.22 -2.41
C SER A 85 13.27 -9.20 -3.66
N TYR A 86 13.74 -8.53 -4.70
CA TYR A 86 13.06 -8.49 -6.00
C TYR A 86 13.59 -9.60 -6.92
N VAL A 87 12.68 -10.33 -7.54
CA VAL A 87 13.00 -11.21 -8.67
C VAL A 87 13.50 -10.35 -9.82
N ARG A 88 14.66 -10.69 -10.37
CA ARG A 88 15.31 -9.98 -11.47
C ARG A 88 14.83 -10.54 -12.81
N CYS A 89 14.99 -9.74 -13.87
CA CYS A 89 14.78 -10.23 -15.22
C CYS A 89 15.69 -11.44 -15.53
N ASP A 90 16.92 -11.42 -15.04
CA ASP A 90 17.89 -12.52 -15.23
C ASP A 90 17.39 -13.84 -14.64
N ASP A 91 16.74 -13.79 -13.46
CA ASP A 91 16.17 -14.98 -12.83
C ASP A 91 15.08 -15.59 -13.72
N ALA A 92 14.21 -14.74 -14.28
CA ALA A 92 13.19 -15.18 -15.23
C ALA A 92 13.81 -15.74 -16.52
N LEU A 93 14.86 -15.11 -17.06
CA LEU A 93 15.57 -15.57 -18.26
C LEU A 93 16.24 -16.92 -18.04
N GLN A 94 16.83 -17.16 -16.86
CA GLN A 94 17.41 -18.46 -16.51
C GLN A 94 16.35 -19.57 -16.51
N ILE A 95 15.15 -19.29 -15.98
CA ILE A 95 14.03 -20.24 -16.00
C ILE A 95 13.59 -20.51 -17.44
N VAL A 96 13.42 -19.48 -18.27
CA VAL A 96 13.02 -19.66 -19.67
C VAL A 96 14.06 -20.47 -20.44
N ASN A 97 15.35 -20.18 -20.22
CA ASN A 97 16.44 -20.89 -20.88
C ASN A 97 16.52 -22.36 -20.46
N SER A 98 16.25 -22.68 -19.19
CA SER A 98 16.31 -24.07 -18.68
C SER A 98 15.15 -24.93 -19.17
N LEU A 99 13.98 -24.34 -19.42
CA LEU A 99 12.81 -25.07 -19.96
C LEU A 99 12.98 -25.41 -21.46
N GLY A 100 13.77 -24.63 -22.19
CA GLY A 100 14.19 -24.94 -23.56
C GLY A 100 13.17 -24.54 -24.64
N ILE A 101 13.51 -24.89 -25.89
CA ILE A 101 12.75 -24.54 -27.09
C ILE A 101 11.38 -25.25 -27.07
N ASN A 102 10.33 -24.55 -27.54
CA ASN A 102 8.92 -24.97 -27.54
C ASN A 102 8.23 -24.96 -26.16
N THR A 103 8.85 -24.37 -25.13
CA THR A 103 8.19 -24.15 -23.84
C THR A 103 7.00 -23.19 -23.98
N SER A 104 5.83 -23.62 -23.49
CA SER A 104 4.65 -22.76 -23.37
C SER A 104 4.71 -21.95 -22.08
N MET A 105 4.46 -20.64 -22.18
CA MET A 105 4.48 -19.73 -21.04
C MET A 105 3.13 -19.05 -20.86
N VAL A 106 2.73 -18.86 -19.60
CA VAL A 106 1.56 -18.07 -19.21
C VAL A 106 2.00 -17.02 -18.19
N LYS A 107 1.54 -15.79 -18.40
CA LYS A 107 1.72 -14.69 -17.45
C LYS A 107 0.38 -14.35 -16.81
N THR A 108 0.35 -14.30 -15.50
CA THR A 108 -0.82 -13.88 -14.72
C THR A 108 -0.42 -12.69 -13.84
N ASP A 109 -1.32 -11.70 -13.73
CA ASP A 109 -1.18 -10.56 -12.83
C ASP A 109 -2.20 -10.68 -11.70
N ILE A 110 -1.76 -10.49 -10.45
CA ILE A 110 -2.63 -10.54 -9.27
C ILE A 110 -3.11 -9.13 -8.96
N VAL A 111 -4.39 -8.87 -9.20
CA VAL A 111 -5.02 -7.58 -8.88
C VAL A 111 -5.06 -7.38 -7.37
N ASP A 112 -4.66 -6.18 -6.91
CA ASP A 112 -4.69 -5.78 -5.50
C ASP A 112 -3.90 -6.73 -4.56
N ALA A 113 -2.78 -7.31 -5.03
CA ALA A 113 -2.00 -8.34 -4.34
C ALA A 113 -1.61 -8.05 -2.87
N PHE A 114 -1.38 -6.78 -2.49
CA PHE A 114 -1.06 -6.46 -1.08
C PHE A 114 -2.30 -6.45 -0.17
N LYS A 115 -3.49 -6.26 -0.73
CA LYS A 115 -4.74 -6.17 0.04
C LYS A 115 -5.39 -7.52 0.27
N ILE A 116 -4.97 -8.55 -0.47
CA ILE A 116 -5.42 -9.92 -0.28
C ILE A 116 -4.66 -10.64 0.85
N ILE A 117 -3.53 -10.07 1.30
CA ILE A 117 -2.76 -10.59 2.42
C ILE A 117 -3.34 -10.01 3.71
N PRO A 118 -3.88 -10.83 4.62
CA PRO A 118 -4.45 -10.33 5.87
C PRO A 118 -3.36 -9.77 6.77
N VAL A 119 -3.70 -8.72 7.52
CA VAL A 119 -2.86 -8.20 8.59
C VAL A 119 -3.11 -9.04 9.84
N LYS A 120 -2.04 -9.46 10.52
CA LYS A 120 -2.15 -10.18 11.79
C LYS A 120 -2.89 -9.29 12.81
N PRO A 121 -3.97 -9.78 13.45
CA PRO A 121 -4.81 -8.95 14.34
C PRO A 121 -4.20 -8.74 15.73
N GLU A 122 -3.15 -9.47 16.08
CA GLU A 122 -2.45 -9.38 17.36
C GLU A 122 -1.46 -8.20 17.35
N LEU A 123 -1.53 -7.36 18.37
CA LEU A 123 -0.55 -6.31 18.69
C LEU A 123 0.67 -6.91 19.40
#